data_AF-A0A3S3QNW5-F1
#
_entry.id   AF-A0A3S3QNW5-F1
#
_cell.length_a   1.000
_cell.length_b   1.000
_cell.length_c   1.000
_cell.angle_alpha   90.00
_cell.angle_beta   90.00
_cell.angle_gamma   90.00
#
_symmetry.space_group_name_H-M   'P 1'
#
loop_
_entity.id
_entity.type
_entity.pdbx_description
1 polymer ?
#
loop_
_entity_poly.entity_id
_entity_poly.type
_entity_poly.pdbx_seq_one_letter_code
_entity_poly.pdbx_strand_id
1 'polypeptide(L)'
;MTKLIECLSLGAAVAALWLSLLLERPFRLNDAVKFHVWFAPVYAVLAFGFASFAVIVYRVITFNECTHAYHELKQQIVDAKRELKALGFDAESDAEKQPT
;
A
#
# COMPACT_ATOMS: atom_id res chain seq x y z
N MET A 1 -13.08 9.14 5.44
CA MET A 1 -12.80 10.32 4.58
C MET A 1 -11.68 11.23 5.10
N THR A 2 -11.43 11.32 6.42
CA THR A 2 -10.43 12.23 7.02
C THR A 2 -8.96 11.91 6.71
N LYS A 3 -8.62 10.65 6.41
CA LYS A 3 -7.23 10.20 6.19
C LYS A 3 -6.54 10.88 5.00
N LEU A 4 -7.30 11.19 3.94
CA LEU A 4 -6.76 11.90 2.77
C LEU A 4 -6.43 13.36 3.09
N ILE A 5 -7.33 14.04 3.81
CA ILE A 5 -7.13 15.43 4.23
C ILE A 5 -5.97 15.54 5.23
N GLU A 6 -5.85 14.58 6.14
CA GLU A 6 -4.75 14.49 7.11
C GLU A 6 -3.39 14.28 6.41
N CYS A 7 -3.32 13.42 5.39
CA CYS A 7 -2.10 13.26 4.60
C CYS A 7 -1.77 14.49 3.76
N LEU A 8 -2.80 15.12 3.17
CA LEU A 8 -2.63 16.31 2.34
C LEU A 8 -2.13 17.50 3.17
N SER A 9 -2.68 17.69 4.37
CA SER A 9 -2.24 18.76 5.27
C SER A 9 -0.81 18.54 5.76
N LEU A 10 -0.42 17.29 6.06
CA LEU A 10 0.95 16.95 6.42
C LEU A 10 1.92 17.21 5.26
N GLY A 11 1.58 16.77 4.05
CA GLY A 11 2.37 17.03 2.85
C GLY A 11 2.52 18.52 2.54
N ALA A 12 1.43 19.29 2.69
CA ALA A 12 1.45 20.75 2.51
C ALA A 12 2.34 21.45 3.54
N ALA A 13 2.33 21.02 4.81
CA ALA A 13 3.19 21.58 5.84
C ALA A 13 4.69 21.33 5.55
N VAL A 14 5.04 20.13 5.09
CA VAL A 14 6.41 19.79 4.67
C VAL A 14 6.82 20.63 3.45
N ALA A 15 5.93 20.78 2.47
CA ALA A 15 6.17 21.64 1.30
C ALA A 15 6.34 23.12 1.69
N ALA A 16 5.60 23.62 2.67
CA ALA A 16 5.75 24.99 3.18
C ALA A 16 7.07 25.19 3.93
N LEU A 17 7.50 24.20 4.70
CA LEU A 17 8.83 24.17 5.34
C LEU A 17 9.95 24.20 4.29
N TRP A 18 9.81 23.39 3.25
CA TRP A 18 10.73 23.37 2.11
C TRP A 18 10.83 24.74 1.42
N LEU A 19 9.68 25.34 1.11
CA LEU A 19 9.61 26.64 0.46
C LEU A 19 10.23 27.73 1.33
N SER A 20 10.04 27.67 2.66
CA SER A 20 10.67 28.60 3.60
C SER A 20 12.21 28.48 3.58
N LEU A 21 12.73 27.26 3.49
CA LEU A 21 14.17 27.00 3.32
C LEU A 21 14.70 27.54 1.99
N LEU A 22 13.93 27.40 0.91
CA LEU A 22 14.30 27.89 -0.43
C LEU A 22 14.36 29.43 -0.48
N LEU A 23 13.49 30.12 0.27
CA LEU A 23 13.43 31.59 0.35
C LEU A 23 14.51 32.19 1.29
N GLU A 24 15.42 31.38 1.84
CA GLU A 24 16.51 31.79 2.74
C GLU A 24 16.06 32.58 3.98
N ARG A 25 14.78 32.46 4.36
CA ARG A 25 14.27 33.05 5.60
C ARG A 25 14.34 31.98 6.70
N PRO A 26 15.15 32.10 7.77
CA PRO A 26 15.88 33.27 8.30
C PRO A 26 17.42 33.18 8.27
N PHE A 27 18.01 32.13 7.69
CA PHE A 27 19.46 31.89 7.67
C PHE A 27 20.00 31.96 6.24
N ARG A 28 21.10 32.71 6.03
CA ARG A 28 21.85 32.64 4.77
C ARG A 28 22.53 31.28 4.67
N LEU A 29 22.13 30.49 3.68
CA LEU A 29 22.70 29.17 3.43
C LEU A 29 23.98 29.33 2.61
N ASN A 30 24.98 28.50 2.91
CA ASN A 30 26.21 28.42 2.11
C ASN A 30 25.88 27.85 0.72
N ASP A 31 26.59 28.26 -0.33
CA ASP A 31 26.28 27.90 -1.72
C ASP A 31 26.25 26.38 -1.96
N ALA A 32 27.12 25.63 -1.25
CA ALA A 32 27.14 24.17 -1.30
C ALA A 32 25.85 23.53 -0.76
N VAL A 33 25.22 24.14 0.25
CA VAL A 33 24.00 23.64 0.89
C VAL A 33 22.78 24.02 0.06
N LYS A 34 22.80 25.18 -0.59
CA LYS A 34 21.76 25.66 -1.52
C LYS A 34 21.47 24.65 -2.63
N PHE A 35 22.51 24.05 -3.20
CA PHE A 35 22.36 23.02 -4.23
C PHE A 35 21.60 21.80 -3.68
N HIS A 36 21.95 21.32 -2.50
CA HIS A 36 21.27 20.19 -1.87
C HIS A 36 19.82 20.53 -1.47
N VAL A 37 19.58 21.77 -1.03
CA VAL A 37 18.27 22.36 -0.76
C VAL A 37 17.49 22.68 -2.04
N TRP A 38 18.00 22.38 -3.23
CA TRP A 38 17.17 22.37 -4.43
C TRP A 38 16.71 20.96 -4.77
N PHE A 39 17.54 19.95 -4.48
CA PHE A 39 17.28 18.54 -4.76
C PHE A 39 16.53 17.77 -3.65
N ALA A 40 16.35 18.32 -2.44
CA ALA A 40 15.72 17.55 -1.37
C ALA A 40 14.27 17.06 -1.61
N PRO A 41 13.37 17.66 -2.41
CA PRO A 41 12.10 17.04 -2.76
C PRO A 41 12.34 15.77 -3.59
N VAL A 42 13.37 15.76 -4.43
CA VAL A 42 13.76 14.56 -5.20
C VAL A 42 14.25 13.48 -4.24
N TYR A 43 15.13 13.81 -3.29
CA TYR A 43 15.58 12.85 -2.27
C TYR A 43 14.41 12.33 -1.41
N ALA A 44 13.47 13.19 -1.04
CA ALA A 44 12.29 12.81 -0.27
C ALA A 44 11.38 11.84 -1.04
N VAL A 45 11.08 12.12 -2.32
CA VAL A 45 10.29 11.23 -3.18
C VAL A 45 11.00 9.90 -3.39
N LEU A 46 12.31 9.93 -3.60
CA LEU A 46 13.11 8.71 -3.78
C LEU A 46 13.07 7.84 -2.52
N ALA A 47 13.33 8.43 -1.34
CA ALA A 47 13.25 7.73 -0.07
C ALA A 47 11.84 7.19 0.21
N PHE A 48 10.80 7.97 -0.06
CA PHE A 48 9.41 7.54 0.07
C PHE A 48 9.06 6.40 -0.89
N GLY A 49 9.57 6.44 -2.13
CA GLY A 49 9.43 5.38 -3.12
C GLY A 49 10.07 4.08 -2.66
N PHE A 50 11.31 4.12 -2.16
CA PHE A 50 11.99 2.96 -1.60
C PHE A 50 11.28 2.40 -0.36
N ALA A 51 10.83 3.26 0.55
CA ALA A 51 10.07 2.83 1.72
C ALA A 51 8.75 2.16 1.33
N SER A 52 8.01 2.75 0.38
CA SER A 52 6.76 2.18 -0.15
C SER A 52 7.01 0.83 -0.83
N PHE A 53 8.05 0.74 -1.65
CA PHE A 53 8.43 -0.50 -2.31
C PHE A 53 8.79 -1.59 -1.29
N ALA A 54 9.59 -1.27 -0.27
CA ALA A 54 9.94 -2.20 0.80
C ALA A 54 8.70 -2.70 1.56
N VAL A 55 7.75 -1.81 1.88
CA VAL A 55 6.49 -2.17 2.54
C VAL A 55 5.63 -3.07 1.65
N ILE A 56 5.53 -2.78 0.36
CA ILE A 56 4.79 -3.60 -0.60
C ILE A 56 5.43 -4.99 -0.68
N VAL A 57 6.75 -5.07 -0.89
CA VAL A 57 7.49 -6.35 -0.96
C VAL A 57 7.29 -7.15 0.32
N TYR A 58 7.45 -6.52 1.50
CA TYR A 58 7.24 -7.17 2.79
C TYR A 58 5.82 -7.73 2.93
N ARG A 59 4.80 -6.95 2.53
CA ARG A 59 3.40 -7.39 2.56
C ARG A 59 3.12 -8.50 1.56
N VAL A 60 3.69 -8.43 0.35
CA VAL A 60 3.54 -9.47 -0.68
C VAL A 60 4.14 -10.80 -0.20
N ILE A 61 5.34 -10.76 0.37
CA ILE A 61 5.98 -11.96 0.94
C ILE A 61 5.15 -12.50 2.12
N THR A 62 4.62 -11.62 2.98
CA THR A 62 3.78 -12.02 4.12
C THR A 62 2.44 -12.63 3.69
N PHE A 63 1.82 -12.11 2.60
CA PHE A 63 0.53 -12.60 2.09
C PHE A 63 0.66 -13.97 1.40
N ASN A 64 1.86 -14.37 0.97
CA ASN A 64 2.12 -15.70 0.42
C ASN A 64 1.89 -16.83 1.44
N GLU A 65 1.96 -16.54 2.75
CA GLU A 65 1.72 -17.49 3.84
C GLU A 65 0.21 -17.66 4.17
N CYS A 66 -0.70 -17.33 3.23
CA CYS A 66 -2.15 -17.52 3.38
C CYS A 66 -2.63 -18.96 3.10
N THR A 67 -1.77 -19.96 3.29
CA THR A 67 -2.13 -21.38 3.17
C THR A 67 -3.26 -21.75 4.14
N HIS A 68 -3.28 -21.14 5.34
CA HIS A 68 -4.28 -21.40 6.37
C HIS A 68 -5.66 -20.83 5.99
N ALA A 69 -5.71 -19.57 5.54
CA ALA A 69 -6.96 -18.93 5.12
C ALA A 69 -7.57 -19.59 3.87
N TYR A 70 -6.71 -20.02 2.92
CA TYR A 70 -7.16 -20.79 1.76
C TYR A 70 -7.74 -22.15 2.16
N HIS A 71 -7.13 -22.86 3.12
CA HIS A 71 -7.62 -24.15 3.58
C HIS A 71 -8.97 -24.05 4.30
N GLU A 72 -9.15 -23.05 5.16
CA GLU A 72 -10.42 -22.79 5.84
C GLU A 72 -11.54 -22.45 4.85
N LEU A 73 -11.27 -21.57 3.88
CA LEU A 73 -12.21 -21.26 2.80
C LEU A 73 -12.56 -22.49 1.96
N LYS A 74 -11.57 -23.33 1.65
CA LYS A 74 -11.78 -24.56 0.89
C LYS A 74 -12.65 -25.57 1.65
N GLN A 75 -12.47 -25.70 2.96
CA GLN A 75 -13.34 -26.53 3.80
C GLN A 75 -14.78 -26.02 3.80
N GLN A 76 -14.98 -24.71 3.96
CA GLN A 76 -16.33 -24.13 3.91
C GLN A 76 -17.05 -24.39 2.58
N ILE A 77 -16.32 -24.39 1.46
CA ILE A 77 -16.87 -24.75 0.13
C ILE A 77 -17.28 -26.23 0.08
N VAL A 78 -16.47 -27.14 0.63
CA VAL A 78 -16.77 -28.57 0.65
C VAL A 78 -17.98 -28.87 1.53
N ASP A 79 -18.07 -28.23 2.69
CA ASP A 79 -19.19 -28.40 3.62
C ASP A 79 -20.49 -27.84 3.01
N ALA A 80 -20.45 -26.65 2.42
CA ALA A 80 -21.60 -26.09 1.70
C ALA A 80 -22.07 -26.96 0.52
N LYS A 81 -21.13 -27.57 -0.22
CA LYS A 81 -21.46 -28.54 -1.29
C LYS A 81 -22.16 -29.79 -0.74
N ARG A 82 -21.71 -30.30 0.41
CA ARG A 82 -22.32 -31.47 1.05
C ARG A 82 -23.74 -31.16 1.52
N GLU A 83 -23.97 -29.99 2.10
CA GLU A 83 -25.31 -29.54 2.51
C GLU A 83 -26.25 -29.35 1.32
N LEU A 84 -25.78 -28.74 0.23
CA LEU A 84 -26.56 -28.58 -1.01
C LEU A 84 -26.94 -29.93 -1.64
N LYS A 85 -26.01 -30.89 -1.63
CA LYS A 85 -26.28 -32.25 -2.10
C LYS A 85 -27.30 -32.98 -1.21
N ALA A 86 -27.24 -32.77 0.11
CA ALA A 86 -28.23 -33.31 1.05
C ALA A 86 -29.63 -32.69 0.85
N LEU A 87 -29.70 -31.45 0.35
CA LEU A 87 -30.93 -30.75 -0.03
C LEU A 87 -31.44 -31.17 -1.43
N GLY A 88 -30.72 -32.05 -2.15
CA GLY A 88 -31.11 -32.56 -3.47
C GLY A 88 -30.72 -31.68 -4.65
N PHE A 89 -29.82 -30.71 -4.45
CA PHE A 89 -29.29 -29.86 -5.53
C PHE A 89 -27.88 -30.33 -5.93
N ASP A 90 -27.72 -30.80 -7.17
CA ASP A 90 -26.42 -31.19 -7.74
C ASP A 90 -25.68 -29.96 -8.29
N ALA A 91 -24.95 -29.25 -7.42
CA ALA A 91 -24.13 -28.07 -7.77
C ALA A 91 -22.78 -28.43 -8.43
N GLU A 92 -22.74 -29.47 -9.28
CA GLU A 92 -21.53 -29.92 -9.98
C GLU A 92 -21.20 -29.02 -11.20
N SER A 93 -22.17 -28.30 -11.78
CA SER A 93 -22.02 -27.69 -13.11
C SER A 93 -21.42 -26.27 -13.18
N ASP A 94 -21.43 -25.49 -12.10
CA ASP A 94 -21.16 -24.03 -12.23
C ASP A 94 -19.76 -23.58 -11.76
N ALA A 95 -18.95 -24.47 -11.19
CA ALA A 95 -17.65 -24.09 -10.61
C ALA A 95 -16.42 -24.37 -11.52
N GLU A 96 -16.58 -25.04 -12.65
CA GLU A 96 -15.44 -25.33 -13.55
C GLU A 96 -15.05 -24.14 -14.45
N LYS A 97 -15.76 -23.01 -14.38
CA LYS A 97 -15.51 -21.85 -15.25
C LYS A 97 -14.74 -20.70 -14.60
N GLN A 98 -13.82 -20.99 -13.68
CA GLN A 98 -12.85 -19.98 -13.28
C GLN A 98 -11.43 -20.50 -13.15
N PRO A 99 -10.68 -20.54 -14.27
CA PRO A 99 -9.25 -20.35 -14.28
C PRO A 99 -8.90 -18.98 -14.88
N THR A 100 -8.34 -18.09 -14.04
CA THR A 100 -7.28 -17.07 -14.27
C THR A 100 -7.45 -15.92 -13.28
#